data_AF-A0A7C2NI60-F1
#
_entry.id   AF-A0A7C2NI60-F1
#
_cell.length_a   1.000
_cell.length_b   1.000
_cell.length_c   1.000
_cell.angle_alpha   90.00
_cell.angle_beta   90.00
_cell.angle_gamma   90.00
#
_symmetry.space_group_name_H-M   'P 1'
#
loop_
_entity.id
_entity.type
_entity.pdbx_description
1 polymer ?
#
loop_
_entity_poly.entity_id
_entity_poly.type
_entity_poly.pdbx_seq_one_letter_code
_entity_poly.pdbx_strand_id
1 'polypeptide(L)'
;MKRACQMMEIKIDDKQMYLVDHYPFDGIPDLSEKRHCIHCDEIITVGDFKVYVGQDGFEYICCPNAPECDGTVIDWVPVGLWKDEK
;
A
#
# COMPACT_ATOMS: atom_id res chain seq x y z
N MET A 1 26.48 -14.99 -0.41
CA MET A 1 25.48 -14.81 0.66
C MET A 1 24.41 -13.88 0.15
N LYS A 2 23.19 -14.36 -0.12
CA LYS A 2 22.05 -13.46 -0.40
C LYS A 2 21.68 -12.84 0.96
N ARG A 3 21.96 -11.55 1.17
CA ARG A 3 21.42 -10.84 2.32
C ARG A 3 19.91 -10.81 2.11
N ALA A 4 19.14 -11.47 2.98
CA ALA A 4 17.69 -11.27 3.00
C ALA A 4 17.46 -9.80 3.36
N CYS A 5 16.95 -9.02 2.41
CA CYS A 5 16.46 -7.67 2.69
C CYS A 5 15.23 -7.84 3.59
N GLN A 6 15.40 -7.69 4.90
CA GLN A 6 14.30 -7.83 5.85
C GLN A 6 13.64 -6.46 6.03
N MET A 7 12.40 -6.33 5.58
CA MET A 7 11.52 -5.24 5.97
C MET A 7 10.77 -5.65 7.25
N MET A 8 10.52 -4.71 8.15
CA MET A 8 9.78 -4.94 9.38
C MET A 8 8.40 -4.29 9.30
N GLU A 9 7.34 -5.04 9.53
CA GLU A 9 5.99 -4.46 9.66
C GLU A 9 5.90 -3.65 10.96
N ILE A 10 5.40 -2.42 10.87
CA ILE A 10 5.06 -1.58 12.01
C ILE A 10 3.55 -1.34 12.08
N LYS A 11 3.04 -1.14 13.29
CA LYS A 11 1.64 -0.79 13.51
C LYS A 11 1.51 0.73 13.56
N ILE A 12 0.51 1.24 12.85
CA ILE A 12 0.15 2.66 12.82
C ILE A 12 -1.17 2.81 13.57
N ASP A 13 -1.17 3.68 14.59
CA ASP A 13 -2.35 3.92 15.42
C ASP A 13 -3.38 4.79 14.69
N ASP A 14 -2.96 5.95 14.16
CA ASP A 14 -3.81 6.83 13.35
C ASP A 14 -3.46 6.69 11.86
N LYS A 15 -4.10 5.71 11.22
CA LYS A 15 -3.89 5.44 9.79
C LYS A 15 -4.34 6.57 8.87
N GLN A 16 -5.35 7.37 9.26
CA GLN A 16 -5.83 8.45 8.40
C GLN A 16 -4.83 9.59 8.39
N MET A 17 -4.31 9.99 9.56
CA MET A 17 -3.25 11.00 9.64
C MET A 17 -1.99 10.53 8.92
N TYR A 18 -1.61 9.27 9.10
CA TYR A 18 -0.44 8.72 8.44
C TYR A 18 -0.55 8.76 6.91
N LEU A 19 -1.72 8.43 6.34
CA LEU A 19 -1.96 8.63 4.91
C LEU A 19 -1.85 10.10 4.52
N VAL A 20 -2.47 11.01 5.27
CA VAL A 20 -2.40 12.45 4.96
C VAL A 20 -0.96 12.96 4.89
N ASP A 21 -0.11 12.49 5.80
CA ASP A 21 1.27 12.96 5.89
C ASP A 21 2.21 12.30 4.85
N HIS A 22 1.90 11.08 4.37
CA HIS A 22 2.86 10.24 3.62
C HIS A 22 2.38 9.82 2.23
N TYR A 23 1.11 10.10 1.87
CA TYR A 23 0.57 9.72 0.57
C TYR A 23 1.26 10.53 -0.55
N PRO A 24 1.77 9.89 -1.61
CA PRO A 24 2.65 10.54 -2.59
C PRO A 24 1.93 11.37 -3.65
N PHE A 25 0.59 11.46 -3.60
CA PHE A 25 -0.23 12.14 -4.62
C PHE A 25 -1.29 13.06 -4.01
N ASP A 26 -1.90 13.91 -4.85
CA ASP A 26 -3.12 14.62 -4.49
C ASP A 26 -4.32 13.65 -4.40
N GLY A 27 -5.40 14.10 -3.73
CA GLY A 27 -6.62 13.31 -3.60
C GLY A 27 -6.41 12.08 -2.71
N ILE A 28 -5.92 12.31 -1.49
CA ILE A 28 -5.70 11.28 -0.47
C ILE A 28 -7.00 10.51 -0.26
N PRO A 29 -7.02 9.18 -0.45
CA PRO A 29 -8.22 8.39 -0.28
C PRO A 29 -8.61 8.28 1.20
N ASP A 30 -9.91 8.18 1.45
CA ASP A 30 -10.41 7.83 2.78
C ASP A 30 -10.04 6.39 3.14
N LEU A 31 -9.89 6.09 4.45
CA LEU A 31 -9.63 4.71 4.89
C LEU A 31 -10.69 3.69 4.45
N SER A 32 -11.93 4.13 4.24
CA SER A 32 -13.02 3.25 3.77
C SER A 32 -13.04 3.05 2.25
N GLU A 33 -12.26 3.83 1.51
CA GLU A 33 -12.24 3.80 0.06
C GLU A 33 -11.71 2.47 -0.48
N LYS A 34 -12.23 2.05 -1.63
CA LYS A 34 -11.76 0.87 -2.36
C LYS A 34 -10.79 1.26 -3.46
N ARG A 35 -9.69 0.53 -3.56
CA ARG A 35 -8.70 0.66 -4.64
C ARG A 35 -8.38 -0.70 -5.23
N HIS A 36 -7.95 -0.72 -6.48
CA HIS A 36 -7.44 -1.91 -7.15
C HIS A 36 -5.91 -1.89 -7.03
N CYS A 37 -5.33 -2.92 -6.42
CA CYS A 37 -3.87 -3.10 -6.46
C CYS A 37 -3.47 -3.83 -7.75
N ILE A 38 -2.64 -3.19 -8.57
CA ILE A 38 -2.30 -3.72 -9.90
C ILE A 38 -1.32 -4.91 -9.88
N HIS A 39 -0.72 -5.21 -8.72
CA HIS A 39 0.23 -6.33 -8.55
C HIS A 39 -0.49 -7.66 -8.28
N CYS A 40 -1.49 -7.65 -7.41
CA CYS A 40 -2.25 -8.86 -7.04
C CYS A 40 -3.64 -8.93 -7.69
N ASP A 41 -4.04 -7.91 -8.45
CA ASP A 41 -5.35 -7.76 -9.08
C ASP A 41 -6.55 -7.74 -8.11
N GLU A 42 -6.31 -7.57 -6.81
CA GLU A 42 -7.37 -7.54 -5.80
C GLU A 42 -7.94 -6.12 -5.56
N ILE A 43 -9.22 -6.06 -5.20
CA ILE A 43 -9.86 -4.86 -4.67
C ILE A 43 -9.65 -4.80 -3.16
N ILE A 44 -8.91 -3.80 -2.72
CA ILE A 44 -8.50 -3.62 -1.33
C ILE A 44 -9.28 -2.48 -0.67
N THR A 45 -9.48 -2.55 0.64
CA THR A 45 -9.85 -1.36 1.44
C THR A 45 -8.57 -0.61 1.78
N VAL A 46 -8.54 0.70 1.51
CA VAL A 46 -7.35 1.53 1.77
C VAL A 46 -6.89 1.38 3.21
N GLY A 47 -7.78 1.49 4.20
CA GLY A 47 -7.43 1.41 5.62
C GLY A 47 -6.84 0.09 6.10
N ASP A 48 -6.88 -0.97 5.30
CA ASP A 48 -6.26 -2.26 5.63
C ASP A 48 -4.76 -2.28 5.30
N PHE A 49 -4.19 -1.18 4.80
CA PHE A 49 -2.78 -1.09 4.45
C PHE A 49 -1.85 -1.49 5.60
N LYS A 50 -0.70 -2.05 5.23
CA LYS A 50 0.40 -2.36 6.14
C LYS A 50 1.52 -1.35 5.93
N VAL A 51 2.28 -1.05 6.97
CA VAL A 51 3.49 -0.24 6.84
C VAL A 51 4.70 -1.09 7.13
N TYR A 52 5.66 -1.03 6.23
CA TYR A 52 6.93 -1.72 6.36
C TYR A 52 8.07 -0.71 6.40
N VAL A 53 9.04 -0.92 7.28
CA VAL A 53 10.25 -0.11 7.37
C VAL A 53 11.42 -0.87 6.77
N GLY A 54 12.11 -0.24 5.82
CA GLY A 54 13.34 -0.71 5.20
C GLY A 54 14.55 -0.56 6.11
N GLN A 55 15.68 -1.14 5.72
CA GLN A 55 16.94 -1.05 6.50
C GLN A 55 17.53 0.37 6.52
N ASP A 56 17.17 1.19 5.55
CA ASP A 56 17.49 2.61 5.46
C ASP A 56 16.56 3.50 6.31
N GLY A 57 15.57 2.89 6.98
CA GLY A 57 14.56 3.60 7.75
C GLY A 57 13.44 4.17 6.89
N PHE A 58 13.40 3.89 5.59
CA PHE A 58 12.31 4.34 4.74
C PHE A 58 11.04 3.54 5.01
N GLU A 59 9.91 4.23 5.11
CA GLU A 59 8.61 3.62 5.39
C GLU A 59 7.80 3.47 4.10
N TYR A 60 7.22 2.29 3.92
CA TYR A 60 6.44 1.93 2.74
C TYR A 60 5.01 1.63 3.16
N ILE A 61 4.05 2.35 2.56
CA ILE A 61 2.63 1.98 2.61
C ILE A 61 2.43 0.85 1.60
N CYS A 62 2.15 -0.34 2.11
CA CYS A 62 2.07 -1.58 1.34
C CYS A 62 0.64 -2.13 1.26
N CYS A 63 0.40 -2.92 0.20
CA CYS A 63 -0.84 -3.66 -0.02
C CYS A 63 -1.24 -4.45 1.25
N PRO A 64 -2.54 -4.53 1.60
CA PRO A 64 -3.01 -5.36 2.72
C PRO A 64 -2.58 -6.83 2.61
N ASN A 65 -2.38 -7.31 1.38
CA ASN A 65 -1.94 -8.67 1.06
C ASN A 65 -0.40 -8.84 1.13
N ALA A 66 0.36 -7.85 1.60
CA ALA A 66 1.77 -8.04 1.91
C ALA A 66 1.95 -9.02 3.10
N PRO A 67 2.99 -9.86 3.12
CA PRO A 67 4.14 -9.88 2.21
C PRO A 67 3.94 -10.71 0.94
N GLU A 68 2.79 -11.37 0.75
CA GLU A 68 2.51 -12.15 -0.46
C GLU A 68 2.38 -11.27 -1.71
N CYS A 69 1.93 -10.02 -1.53
CA CYS A 69 1.95 -8.96 -2.55
C CYS A 69 3.05 -7.93 -2.22
N ASP A 70 3.80 -7.51 -3.23
CA ASP A 70 4.85 -6.48 -3.15
C ASP A 70 4.38 -5.08 -3.60
N GLY A 71 3.09 -4.93 -3.91
CA GLY A 71 2.48 -3.66 -4.30
C GLY A 71 2.49 -2.64 -3.16
N THR A 72 2.77 -1.40 -3.51
CA THR A 72 2.79 -0.24 -2.61
C THR A 72 1.66 0.72 -2.97
N VAL A 73 1.52 1.80 -2.20
CA VAL A 73 0.50 2.82 -2.40
C VAL A 73 0.49 3.44 -3.82
N ILE A 74 1.63 3.45 -4.50
CA ILE A 74 1.72 3.95 -5.89
C ILE A 74 1.10 3.00 -6.92
N ASP A 75 0.89 1.74 -6.53
CA ASP A 75 0.35 0.67 -7.36
C ASP A 75 -1.18 0.53 -7.18
N TRP A 76 -1.81 1.46 -6.48
CA TRP A 76 -3.24 1.46 -6.17
C TRP A 76 -3.99 2.45 -7.04
N VAL A 77 -4.90 1.95 -7.85
CA VAL A 77 -5.68 2.75 -8.79
C VAL A 77 -7.17 2.70 -8.46
N PRO A 78 -7.97 3.67 -8.92
CA PRO A 78 -9.42 3.61 -8.78
C PRO A 78 -9.98 2.30 -9.35
N VAL A 79 -10.99 1.75 -8.67
CA VAL A 79 -11.68 0.54 -9.14
C VAL A 79 -12.26 0.79 -10.53
N GLY A 80 -11.97 -0.12 -11.47
CA GLY A 80 -12.41 -0.01 -12.87
C GLY A 80 -11.48 0.80 -13.78
N LEU A 81 -10.35 1.32 -13.28
CA LEU A 81 -9.34 2.00 -14.10
C LEU A 81 -8.28 1.04 -14.67
N TRP A 82 -8.14 -0.17 -14.10
CA TRP A 82 -7.08 -1.11 -14.48
C TRP A 82 -7.63 -2.33 -15.20
N LYS A 83 -7.04 -2.58 -16.38
CA LYS A 83 -7.42 -3.56 -17.41
C LYS A 83 -8.77 -3.28 -18.06
N ASP A 84 -8.70 -2.86 -19.32
CA ASP A 84 -9.81 -3.08 -20.26
C ASP A 84 -9.91 -4.59 -20.50
N GLU A 85 -11.10 -5.17 -20.31
CA GLU A 85 -11.44 -6.43 -20.95
C GLU A 85 -11.35 -6.21 -22.46
N LYS A 86 -10.26 -6.67 -23.08
CA LYS A 86 -10.19 -6.84 -24.54
C LYS A 86 -10.79 -8.17 -24.93
#